data_AF-A0A329SKQ3-F1
#
_entry.id   AF-A0A329SKQ3-F1
#
_cell.length_a   1.000
_cell.length_b   1.000
_cell.length_c   1.000
_cell.angle_alpha   90.00
_cell.angle_beta   90.00
_cell.angle_gamma   90.00
#
_symmetry.space_group_name_H-M   'P 1'
#
loop_
_entity.id
_entity.type
_entity.pdbx_description
1 polymer ?
#
loop_
_entity_poly.entity_id
_entity_poly.type
_entity_poly.pdbx_seq_one_letter_code
_entity_poly.pdbx_strand_id
1 'polypeptide(L)'
;MMNGVRRQRQLSLSPMDGSQAHLEHIESALSVYGKGFGMVRFFIGGNCSTNQYIATKLGVPRIGCSSHRFNLADNRFLENNHNQIDLIQTLMIQLRQPNNAAALARVTKLKPIKSNATRWSSTFTMLESYVKIRDAILTVRAVEEHMRRCNAHHRIIAAVEKLKKLDSVWVKLQAQK
;
A
#
# COMPACT_ATOMS: atom_id res chain seq x y z
N MET A 1 13.81 -18.61 17.99
CA MET A 1 15.18 -18.13 17.69
C MET A 1 16.11 -19.32 17.86
N MET A 2 17.02 -19.58 16.92
CA MET A 2 18.10 -20.55 17.11
C MET A 2 19.36 -19.71 17.26
N ASN A 3 20.03 -19.78 18.42
CA ASN A 3 21.25 -19.04 18.73
C ASN A 3 21.10 -17.51 18.64
N GLY A 4 19.97 -16.96 19.09
CA GLY A 4 19.70 -15.51 19.05
C GLY A 4 19.41 -14.94 17.65
N VAL A 5 19.50 -15.76 16.60
CA VAL A 5 19.24 -15.33 15.21
C VAL A 5 17.79 -15.64 14.83
N ARG A 6 17.12 -14.64 14.25
CA ARG A 6 15.80 -14.80 13.63
C ARG A 6 15.96 -15.53 12.30
N ARG A 7 15.19 -16.60 12.11
CA ARG A 7 15.10 -17.29 10.81
C ARG A 7 13.74 -16.99 10.20
N GLN A 8 13.74 -16.42 9.01
CA GLN A 8 12.55 -16.19 8.22
C GLN A 8 12.72 -16.95 6.89
N ARG A 9 11.84 -17.90 6.63
CA ARG A 9 11.81 -18.66 5.37
C ARG A 9 10.39 -18.60 4.81
N GLN A 10 10.28 -18.34 3.52
CA GLN A 10 9.03 -18.55 2.82
C GLN A 10 8.79 -20.07 2.74
N LEU A 11 7.69 -20.53 3.32
CA LEU A 11 7.35 -21.96 3.36
C LEU A 11 6.52 -22.39 2.14
N SER A 12 5.62 -21.51 1.67
CA SER A 12 4.75 -21.74 0.53
C SER A 12 4.23 -20.42 -0.05
N LEU A 13 3.69 -20.48 -1.28
CA LEU A 13 2.93 -19.41 -1.92
C LEU A 13 1.85 -20.05 -2.80
N SER A 14 0.60 -19.64 -2.63
CA SER A 14 -0.50 -20.12 -3.46
C SER A 14 -1.55 -19.03 -3.65
N PRO A 15 -2.12 -18.88 -4.86
CA PRO A 15 -3.36 -18.14 -5.02
C PRO A 15 -4.49 -18.92 -4.34
N MET A 16 -5.24 -18.27 -3.46
CA MET A 16 -6.35 -18.88 -2.73
C MET A 16 -7.42 -17.86 -2.42
N ASP A 17 -8.67 -18.31 -2.49
CA ASP A 17 -9.84 -17.58 -2.07
C ASP A 17 -10.59 -18.38 -1.00
N GLY A 18 -10.99 -17.71 0.08
CA GLY A 18 -11.76 -18.31 1.17
C GLY A 18 -10.90 -18.80 2.34
N SER A 19 -11.42 -18.60 3.55
CA SER A 19 -10.69 -18.86 4.79
C SER A 19 -10.36 -20.33 5.04
N GLN A 20 -11.21 -21.25 4.54
CA GLN A 20 -11.00 -22.69 4.67
C GLN A 20 -9.84 -23.18 3.81
N ALA A 21 -9.79 -22.76 2.53
CA ALA A 21 -8.68 -23.08 1.63
C ALA A 21 -7.34 -22.58 2.18
N HIS A 22 -7.32 -21.40 2.81
CA HIS A 22 -6.12 -20.90 3.49
C HIS A 22 -5.67 -21.80 4.65
N LEU A 23 -6.58 -22.34 5.46
CA LEU A 23 -6.22 -23.22 6.58
C LEU A 23 -5.64 -24.55 6.07
N GLU A 24 -6.30 -25.18 5.11
CA GLU A 24 -5.83 -26.43 4.48
C GLU A 24 -4.44 -26.24 3.88
N HIS A 25 -4.18 -25.08 3.29
CA HIS A 25 -2.86 -24.76 2.79
C HIS A 25 -1.80 -24.59 3.87
N ILE A 26 -2.12 -23.88 4.96
CA ILE A 26 -1.19 -23.73 6.06
C ILE A 26 -0.87 -25.11 6.64
N GLU A 27 -1.86 -25.99 6.78
CA GLU A 27 -1.66 -27.37 7.24
C GLU A 27 -0.75 -28.15 6.30
N SER A 28 -1.04 -28.14 4.99
CA SER A 28 -0.24 -28.78 3.95
C SER A 28 1.19 -28.24 3.92
N ALA A 29 1.37 -26.92 4.02
CA ALA A 29 2.69 -26.31 4.05
C ALA A 29 3.49 -26.71 5.29
N LEU A 30 2.84 -26.82 6.46
CA LEU A 30 3.49 -27.26 7.69
C LEU A 30 3.86 -28.76 7.64
N SER A 31 3.00 -29.60 7.05
CA SER A 31 3.20 -31.05 7.01
C SER A 31 4.43 -31.45 6.18
N VAL A 32 4.76 -30.70 5.11
CA VAL A 32 6.01 -30.87 4.34
C VAL A 32 7.26 -30.82 5.23
N TYR A 33 7.21 -30.07 6.34
CA TYR A 33 8.32 -29.94 7.29
C TYR A 33 8.14 -30.76 8.57
N GLY A 34 7.20 -31.71 8.59
CA GLY A 34 6.86 -32.49 9.78
C GLY A 34 6.35 -31.62 10.93
N LYS A 35 5.64 -30.53 10.61
CA LYS A 35 5.02 -29.61 11.58
C LYS A 35 3.50 -29.68 11.46
N GLY A 36 2.83 -29.25 12.53
CA GLY A 36 1.38 -29.08 12.56
C GLY A 36 0.98 -27.80 13.30
N PHE A 37 -0.32 -27.51 13.39
CA PHE A 37 -0.82 -26.27 13.98
C PHE A 37 -0.39 -26.06 15.44
N GLY A 38 -0.17 -27.10 16.23
CA GLY A 38 0.35 -26.98 17.60
C GLY A 38 1.74 -26.33 17.70
N MET A 39 2.48 -26.21 16.59
CA MET A 39 3.76 -25.51 16.52
C MET A 39 3.61 -24.02 16.19
N VAL A 40 2.43 -23.58 15.75
CA VAL A 40 2.13 -22.17 15.49
C VAL A 40 1.88 -21.45 16.80
N ARG A 41 2.53 -20.31 17.01
CA ARG A 41 2.44 -19.54 18.27
C ARG A 41 1.65 -18.24 18.15
N PHE A 42 1.60 -17.67 16.96
CA PHE A 42 0.87 -16.45 16.66
C PHE A 42 0.66 -16.37 15.15
N PHE A 43 -0.35 -15.60 14.75
CA PHE A 43 -0.64 -15.32 13.34
C PHE A 43 -0.50 -13.81 13.08
N ILE A 44 0.31 -13.43 12.10
CA ILE A 44 0.47 -12.01 11.71
C ILE A 44 -0.38 -11.75 10.47
N GLY A 45 -1.31 -10.80 10.56
CA GLY A 45 -2.20 -10.48 9.45
C GLY A 45 -2.95 -9.16 9.61
N GLY A 46 -3.52 -8.67 8.51
CA GLY A 46 -4.46 -7.55 8.51
C GLY A 46 -5.75 -7.87 9.28
N ASN A 47 -6.63 -6.87 9.44
CA ASN A 47 -7.85 -7.00 10.24
C ASN A 47 -9.04 -7.66 9.51
N CYS A 48 -8.84 -8.30 8.35
CA CYS A 48 -9.95 -8.90 7.61
C CYS A 48 -10.53 -10.14 8.30
N SER A 49 -11.80 -10.45 8.00
CA SER A 49 -12.54 -11.59 8.55
C SER A 49 -11.80 -12.92 8.33
N THR A 50 -11.20 -13.12 7.14
CA THR A 50 -10.39 -14.29 6.83
C THR A 50 -9.24 -14.49 7.82
N ASN A 51 -8.49 -13.43 8.11
CA ASN A 51 -7.36 -13.48 9.04
C ASN A 51 -7.79 -13.68 10.50
N GLN A 52 -8.93 -13.09 10.87
CA GLN A 52 -9.52 -13.32 12.19
C GLN A 52 -9.94 -14.79 12.34
N TYR A 53 -10.64 -15.33 11.33
CA TYR A 53 -11.07 -16.73 11.29
C TYR A 53 -9.89 -17.69 11.40
N ILE A 54 -8.81 -17.48 10.63
CA ILE A 54 -7.61 -18.32 10.68
C ILE A 54 -7.00 -18.30 12.08
N ALA A 55 -6.78 -17.14 12.69
CA ALA A 55 -6.21 -17.06 14.03
C ALA A 55 -7.08 -17.76 15.08
N THR A 56 -8.40 -17.60 15.01
CA THR A 56 -9.37 -18.28 15.88
C THR A 56 -9.30 -19.80 15.71
N LYS A 57 -9.25 -20.31 14.47
CA LYS A 57 -9.17 -21.75 14.19
C LYS A 57 -7.83 -22.36 14.62
N LEU A 58 -6.75 -21.60 14.52
CA LEU A 58 -5.45 -22.00 15.03
C LEU A 58 -5.37 -21.91 16.58
N GLY A 59 -6.29 -21.21 17.23
CA GLY A 59 -6.27 -20.99 18.68
C GLY A 59 -5.09 -20.12 19.15
N VAL A 60 -4.58 -19.24 18.29
CA VAL A 60 -3.37 -18.43 18.57
C VAL A 60 -3.67 -16.93 18.58
N PRO A 61 -2.87 -16.13 19.32
CA PRO A 61 -2.95 -14.66 19.24
C PRO A 61 -2.74 -14.15 17.81
N ARG A 62 -3.57 -13.18 17.41
CA ARG A 62 -3.39 -12.43 16.16
C ARG A 62 -2.61 -11.15 16.42
N ILE A 63 -1.48 -11.00 15.72
CA ILE A 63 -0.68 -9.78 15.74
C ILE A 63 -1.05 -8.95 14.51
N GLY A 64 -1.48 -7.70 14.74
CA GLY A 64 -1.84 -6.80 13.66
C GLY A 64 -0.64 -6.45 12.77
N CYS A 65 -0.86 -6.48 11.46
CA CYS A 65 0.16 -6.08 10.49
C CYS A 65 0.58 -4.60 10.71
N SER A 66 1.87 -4.37 10.97
CA SER A 66 2.42 -3.01 11.17
C SER A 66 2.21 -2.11 9.96
N SER A 67 2.35 -2.64 8.74
CA SER A 67 2.08 -1.90 7.50
C SER A 67 0.62 -1.44 7.40
N HIS A 68 -0.33 -2.26 7.83
CA HIS A 68 -1.74 -1.89 7.84
C HIS A 68 -2.03 -0.78 8.88
N ARG A 69 -1.47 -0.90 10.08
CA ARG A 69 -1.60 0.16 11.12
C ARG A 69 -1.01 1.48 10.67
N PHE A 70 0.14 1.42 9.99
CA PHE A 70 0.78 2.60 9.44
C PHE A 70 -0.08 3.26 8.35
N ASN A 71 -0.64 2.47 7.43
CA ASN A 71 -1.55 2.97 6.40
C ASN A 71 -2.80 3.65 6.99
N LEU A 72 -3.34 3.13 8.11
CA LEU A 72 -4.44 3.80 8.83
C LEU A 72 -4.01 5.16 9.40
N ALA A 73 -2.78 5.25 9.93
CA ALA A 73 -2.23 6.52 10.41
C ALA A 73 -2.03 7.53 9.27
N ASP A 74 -1.50 7.10 8.12
CA ASP A 74 -1.35 7.94 6.93
C ASP A 74 -2.71 8.44 6.43
N ASN A 75 -3.70 7.56 6.34
CA ASN A 75 -5.05 7.94 5.93
C ASN A 75 -5.65 8.99 6.88
N ARG A 76 -5.47 8.82 8.19
CA ARG A 76 -5.93 9.79 9.20
C ARG A 76 -5.16 11.12 9.10
N PHE A 77 -3.87 11.07 8.83
CA PHE A 77 -3.05 12.26 8.60
C PHE A 77 -3.53 13.06 7.37
N LEU A 78 -3.97 12.36 6.33
CA LEU A 78 -4.43 12.92 5.07
C LEU A 78 -5.93 13.29 5.04
N GLU A 79 -6.68 13.04 6.11
CA GLU A 79 -8.13 13.23 6.18
C GLU A 79 -8.55 14.66 5.82
N ASN A 80 -7.82 15.67 6.33
CA ASN A 80 -8.07 17.08 6.02
C ASN A 80 -7.81 17.48 4.56
N ASN A 81 -7.20 16.59 3.78
CA ASN A 81 -6.88 16.78 2.36
C ASN A 81 -7.72 15.86 1.46
N HIS A 82 -8.68 15.07 2.00
CA HIS A 82 -9.40 14.03 1.26
C HIS A 82 -9.98 14.52 -0.08
N ASN A 83 -10.73 15.62 -0.07
CA ASN A 83 -11.30 16.19 -1.31
C ASN A 83 -10.25 16.52 -2.37
N GLN A 84 -9.08 17.00 -1.95
CA GLN A 84 -7.98 17.32 -2.87
C GLN A 84 -7.33 16.05 -3.41
N ILE A 85 -7.20 15.03 -2.56
CA ILE A 85 -6.66 13.73 -2.93
C ILE A 85 -7.58 13.03 -3.93
N ASP A 86 -8.90 13.13 -3.78
CA ASP A 86 -9.87 12.56 -4.73
C ASP A 86 -9.81 13.24 -6.11
N LEU A 87 -9.65 14.56 -6.12
CA LEU A 87 -9.42 15.31 -7.35
C LEU A 87 -8.11 14.89 -8.02
N ILE A 88 -7.03 14.73 -7.25
CA ILE A 88 -5.75 14.23 -7.77
C ILE A 88 -5.92 12.80 -8.29
N GLN A 89 -6.58 11.90 -7.57
CA GLN A 89 -6.85 10.53 -8.03
C GLN A 89 -7.59 10.54 -9.37
N THR A 90 -8.60 11.39 -9.51
CA THR A 90 -9.37 11.54 -10.75
C THR A 90 -8.47 12.03 -11.90
N LEU A 91 -7.66 13.07 -11.65
CA LEU A 91 -6.69 13.59 -12.60
C LEU A 91 -5.67 12.52 -13.01
N MET A 92 -5.11 11.80 -12.06
CA MET A 92 -4.12 10.74 -12.31
C MET A 92 -4.73 9.58 -13.11
N ILE A 93 -6.03 9.31 -12.97
CA ILE A 93 -6.76 8.36 -13.81
C ILE A 93 -6.94 8.90 -15.23
N GLN A 94 -7.37 10.16 -15.39
CA GLN A 94 -7.53 10.80 -16.70
C GLN A 94 -6.22 10.88 -17.49
N LEU A 95 -5.11 11.19 -16.81
CA LEU A 95 -3.77 11.23 -17.42
C LEU A 95 -3.29 9.86 -17.93
N ARG A 96 -3.89 8.77 -17.45
CA ARG A 96 -3.60 7.40 -17.92
C ARG A 96 -4.41 7.02 -19.16
N GLN A 97 -5.38 7.83 -19.59
CA GLN A 97 -6.12 7.58 -20.83
C GLN A 97 -5.19 7.73 -22.03
N PRO A 98 -5.34 6.94 -23.11
CA PRO A 98 -4.36 6.86 -24.20
C PRO A 98 -3.92 8.21 -24.78
N ASN A 99 -4.86 9.10 -25.09
CA ASN A 99 -4.56 10.41 -25.69
C ASN A 99 -3.79 11.31 -24.72
N ASN A 100 -4.20 11.35 -23.45
CA ASN A 100 -3.55 12.16 -22.42
C ASN A 100 -2.17 11.60 -22.06
N ALA A 101 -2.05 10.27 -21.99
CA ALA A 101 -0.79 9.58 -21.74
C ALA A 101 0.22 9.83 -22.87
N ALA A 102 -0.23 9.79 -24.13
CA ALA A 102 0.59 10.13 -25.28
C ALA A 102 1.02 11.61 -25.25
N ALA A 103 0.10 12.52 -24.90
CA ALA A 103 0.42 13.94 -24.77
C ALA A 103 1.44 14.19 -23.65
N LEU A 104 1.27 13.56 -22.49
CA LEU A 104 2.17 13.66 -21.35
C LEU A 104 3.55 13.04 -21.65
N ALA A 105 3.60 11.94 -22.39
CA ALA A 105 4.86 11.29 -22.79
C ALA A 105 5.75 12.16 -23.68
N ARG A 106 5.18 13.16 -24.38
CA ARG A 106 5.95 14.14 -25.16
C ARG A 106 6.70 15.15 -24.29
N VAL A 107 6.27 15.33 -23.04
CA VAL A 107 6.82 16.35 -22.13
C VAL A 107 7.53 15.76 -20.92
N THR A 108 7.27 14.50 -20.55
CA THR A 108 7.98 13.80 -19.48
C THR A 108 8.05 12.29 -19.72
N LYS A 109 9.13 11.67 -19.24
CA LYS A 109 9.27 10.20 -19.20
C LYS A 109 8.55 9.58 -18.01
N LEU A 110 8.15 10.38 -17.03
CA LEU A 110 7.46 9.91 -15.82
C LEU A 110 6.00 9.58 -16.12
N LYS A 111 5.49 8.51 -15.50
CA LYS A 111 4.13 8.04 -15.70
C LYS A 111 3.24 8.40 -14.50
N PRO A 112 1.97 8.76 -14.73
CA PRO A 112 1.01 8.97 -13.66
C PRO A 112 0.68 7.65 -12.97
N ILE A 113 0.72 7.67 -11.64
CA ILE A 113 0.35 6.55 -10.75
C ILE A 113 -1.00 6.86 -10.11
N LYS A 114 -1.95 5.91 -10.15
CA LYS A 114 -3.20 5.99 -9.39
C LYS A 114 -3.06 5.30 -8.03
N SER A 115 -3.74 5.81 -7.02
CA SER A 115 -3.89 5.12 -5.74
C SER A 115 -4.74 3.84 -5.92
N ASN A 116 -4.47 2.84 -5.10
CA ASN A 116 -5.23 1.60 -5.01
C ASN A 116 -5.56 1.34 -3.53
N ALA A 117 -6.85 1.36 -3.20
CA ALA A 117 -7.33 1.16 -1.83
C ALA A 117 -6.79 -0.11 -1.15
N THR A 118 -6.52 -1.18 -1.92
CA THR A 118 -6.00 -2.44 -1.36
C THR A 118 -4.48 -2.46 -1.21
N ARG A 119 -3.76 -1.54 -1.86
CA ARG A 119 -2.29 -1.48 -1.84
C ARG A 119 -1.85 -0.39 -0.89
N TRP A 120 -1.18 -0.80 0.19
CA TRP A 120 -0.63 0.11 1.19
C TRP A 120 0.33 1.11 0.55
N SER A 121 0.41 2.31 1.11
CA SER A 121 1.20 3.47 0.63
C SER A 121 0.86 3.99 -0.77
N SER A 122 -0.13 3.42 -1.47
CA SER A 122 -0.46 3.83 -2.84
C SER A 122 -0.95 5.29 -2.96
N THR A 123 -1.64 5.80 -1.93
CA THR A 123 -2.00 7.23 -1.86
C THR A 123 -0.76 8.09 -1.77
N PHE A 124 0.20 7.74 -0.91
CA PHE A 124 1.48 8.47 -0.82
C PHE A 124 2.24 8.45 -2.16
N THR A 125 2.38 7.26 -2.78
CA THR A 125 3.06 7.12 -4.08
C THR A 125 2.37 7.91 -5.19
N MET A 126 1.04 7.93 -5.21
CA MET A 126 0.28 8.78 -6.14
C MET A 126 0.58 10.26 -5.92
N LEU A 127 0.51 10.73 -4.67
CA LEU A 127 0.75 12.14 -4.34
C LEU A 127 2.18 12.55 -4.67
N GLU A 128 3.16 11.68 -4.41
CA GLU A 128 4.54 11.91 -4.78
C GLU A 128 4.72 11.98 -6.30
N SER A 129 4.09 11.04 -7.04
CA SER A 129 4.08 11.05 -8.50
C SER A 129 3.46 12.34 -9.05
N TYR A 130 2.30 12.75 -8.51
CA TYR A 130 1.63 14.00 -8.87
C TYR A 130 2.53 15.22 -8.68
N VAL A 131 3.21 15.33 -7.53
CA VAL A 131 4.16 16.44 -7.27
C VAL A 131 5.29 16.45 -8.31
N LYS A 132 5.86 15.28 -8.64
CA LYS A 132 6.96 15.16 -9.62
C LYS A 132 6.59 15.51 -11.05
N ILE A 133 5.34 15.27 -11.46
CA ILE A 133 4.89 15.48 -12.84
C ILE A 133 4.02 16.73 -13.01
N ARG A 134 3.78 17.50 -11.96
CA ARG A 134 2.84 18.63 -11.99
C ARG A 134 3.13 19.63 -13.11
N ASP A 135 4.37 20.04 -13.27
CA ASP A 135 4.71 21.05 -14.28
C ASP A 135 4.50 20.51 -15.69
N ALA A 136 4.75 19.22 -15.90
CA ALA A 136 4.42 18.55 -17.15
C ALA A 136 2.90 18.50 -17.38
N ILE A 137 2.09 18.25 -16.35
CA ILE A 137 0.62 18.26 -16.45
C ILE A 137 0.11 19.63 -16.91
N LEU A 138 0.68 20.73 -16.41
CA LEU A 138 0.27 22.09 -16.79
C LEU A 138 0.45 22.38 -18.29
N THR A 139 1.32 21.65 -18.97
CA THR A 139 1.51 21.77 -20.43
C THR A 139 0.50 20.97 -21.26
N VAL A 140 -0.28 20.08 -20.62
CA VAL A 140 -1.29 19.25 -21.27
C VAL A 140 -2.64 19.96 -21.24
N ARG A 141 -2.97 20.68 -22.34
CA ARG A 141 -4.20 21.50 -22.48
C ARG A 141 -5.49 20.77 -22.09
N ALA A 142 -5.58 19.46 -22.34
CA ALA A 142 -6.77 18.65 -22.07
C ALA A 142 -7.14 18.55 -20.58
N VAL A 143 -6.20 18.82 -19.66
CA VAL A 143 -6.41 18.68 -18.20
C VAL A 143 -6.04 19.93 -17.41
N GLU A 144 -5.64 21.01 -18.10
CA GLU A 144 -5.17 22.27 -17.50
C GLU A 144 -6.24 22.94 -16.61
N GLU A 145 -7.51 22.89 -17.03
CA GLU A 145 -8.64 23.51 -16.30
C GLU A 145 -8.82 22.93 -14.88
N HIS A 146 -8.46 21.66 -14.68
CA HIS A 146 -8.58 20.98 -13.38
C HIS A 146 -7.54 21.49 -12.36
N MET A 147 -6.54 22.27 -12.79
CA MET A 147 -5.37 22.66 -11.97
C MET A 147 -5.46 24.06 -11.32
N ARG A 148 -6.47 24.88 -11.63
CA ARG A 148 -6.52 26.33 -11.28
C ARG A 148 -6.59 26.70 -9.78
N ARG A 149 -6.55 25.76 -8.83
CA ARG A 149 -6.58 26.07 -7.38
C ARG A 149 -5.18 26.01 -6.75
N CYS A 150 -4.40 27.09 -6.84
CA CYS A 150 -3.02 27.19 -6.35
C CYS A 150 -2.83 26.85 -4.85
N ASN A 151 -3.78 27.19 -3.99
CA ASN A 151 -3.67 26.93 -2.54
C ASN A 151 -3.78 25.45 -2.16
N ALA A 152 -4.41 24.63 -3.02
CA ALA A 152 -4.54 23.20 -2.77
C ALA A 152 -3.20 22.46 -2.97
N HIS A 153 -2.40 22.92 -3.92
CA HIS A 153 -1.15 22.28 -4.29
C HIS A 153 -0.08 22.37 -3.19
N HIS A 154 0.10 23.54 -2.57
CA HIS A 154 1.08 23.73 -1.48
C HIS A 154 0.79 22.83 -0.27
N ARG A 155 -0.49 22.62 0.05
CA ARG A 155 -0.90 21.70 1.13
C ARG A 155 -0.50 20.25 0.82
N ILE A 156 -0.63 19.84 -0.44
CA ILE A 156 -0.23 18.50 -0.89
C ILE A 156 1.29 18.34 -0.87
N ILE A 157 2.07 19.34 -1.32
CA ILE A 157 3.53 19.30 -1.19
C ILE A 157 3.92 19.12 0.29
N ALA A 158 3.37 19.95 1.18
CA ALA A 158 3.68 19.89 2.60
C ALA A 158 3.31 18.52 3.22
N ALA A 159 2.20 17.92 2.79
CA ALA A 159 1.81 16.58 3.22
C ALA A 159 2.79 15.51 2.71
N VAL A 160 3.18 15.56 1.43
CA VAL A 160 4.15 14.65 0.82
C VAL A 160 5.51 14.73 1.52
N GLU A 161 6.01 15.93 1.81
CA GLU A 161 7.29 16.12 2.51
C GLU A 161 7.26 15.56 3.94
N LYS A 162 6.12 15.66 4.63
CA LYS A 162 5.95 15.01 5.95
C LYS A 162 5.94 13.49 5.84
N LEU A 163 5.22 12.94 4.86
CA LEU A 163 5.14 11.48 4.65
C LEU A 163 6.49 10.89 4.21
N LYS A 164 7.28 11.60 3.39
CA LYS A 164 8.65 11.19 3.01
C LYS A 164 9.56 10.93 4.22
N LYS A 165 9.43 11.72 5.28
CA LYS A 165 10.20 11.52 6.53
C LYS A 165 9.89 10.18 7.19
N LEU A 166 8.69 9.65 6.95
CA LEU A 166 8.25 8.37 7.49
C LEU A 166 8.58 7.18 6.55
N ASP A 167 9.06 7.43 5.34
CA ASP A 167 9.42 6.36 4.39
C ASP A 167 10.50 5.43 4.95
N SER A 168 11.50 6.01 5.63
CA SER A 168 12.52 5.21 6.33
C SER A 168 11.95 4.34 7.45
N VAL A 169 10.86 4.78 8.11
CA VAL A 169 10.15 4.01 9.13
C VAL A 169 9.38 2.87 8.45
N TRP A 170 8.72 3.14 7.33
CA TRP A 170 8.01 2.15 6.54
C TRP A 170 8.94 1.02 6.07
N VAL A 171 10.08 1.37 5.47
CA VAL A 171 11.10 0.39 5.04
C VAL A 171 11.58 -0.43 6.23
N LYS A 172 11.88 0.21 7.38
CA LYS A 172 12.34 -0.49 8.58
C LYS A 172 11.28 -1.42 9.19
N LEU A 173 10.00 -1.07 9.12
CA LEU A 173 8.90 -1.90 9.63
C LEU A 173 8.67 -3.14 8.77
N GLN A 174 9.02 -3.09 7.49
CA GLN A 174 8.94 -4.21 6.55
C GLN A 174 10.24 -5.00 6.42
N ALA A 175 11.36 -4.37 6.80
CA ALA A 175 12.67 -5.00 6.77
C ALA A 175 12.66 -6.27 7.60
N GLN A 176 12.99 -7.36 6.94
CA GLN A 176 13.21 -8.65 7.56
C GLN A 176 14.58 -8.59 8.26
N LYS A 177 14.59 -8.25 9.55
CA LYS A 177 15.80 -8.42 10.38
C LYS A 177 15.94 -9.86 10.86
#